data_AF-A0A1Y3BRR0-F1
#
_entry.id   AF-A0A1Y3BRR0-F1
#
_cell.length_a   1.000
_cell.length_b   1.000
_cell.length_c   1.000
_cell.angle_alpha   90.00
_cell.angle_beta   90.00
_cell.angle_gamma   90.00
#
_symmetry.space_group_name_H-M   'P 1'
#
loop_
_entity.id
_entity.type
_entity.pdbx_description
1 polymer ?
#
loop_
_entity_poly.entity_id
_entity_poly.type
_entity_poly.pdbx_seq_one_letter_code
_entity_poly.pdbx_strand_id
1 'polypeptide(L)'
;MKITSEFNHIIGLDPAEPYFQYTDPAVRLDPNDAKFVDVIHSDVASIISGGFGMNQSCGHVDFYPNGGVDQPGCKSQTSIKNVVDYISKEKNIFD
;
A
#
# COMPACT_ATOMS: atom_id res chain seq x y z
N MET A 1 9.87 15.01 -1.99
CA MET A 1 10.58 15.42 -0.78
C MET A 1 12.07 15.23 -1.04
N LYS A 2 12.86 16.29 -1.24
CA LYS A 2 14.27 16.13 -1.61
C LYS A 2 15.14 16.02 -0.35
N ILE A 3 15.57 14.81 -0.02
CA ILE A 3 16.48 14.56 1.12
C ILE A 3 17.91 14.59 0.57
N THR A 4 18.68 15.62 0.86
CA THR A 4 20.05 15.79 0.33
C THR A 4 21.05 14.93 1.11
N SER A 5 21.77 14.03 0.42
CA SER A 5 22.94 13.20 0.80
C SER A 5 23.23 13.09 2.32
N GLU A 6 22.99 11.97 3.01
CA GLU A 6 23.69 10.68 2.85
C GLU A 6 22.91 9.51 3.46
N PHE A 7 21.70 9.21 2.99
CA PHE A 7 21.06 7.96 3.41
C PHE A 7 21.64 6.81 2.59
N ASN A 8 22.25 5.84 3.28
CA ASN A 8 22.72 4.62 2.63
C ASN A 8 21.55 3.73 2.17
N HIS A 9 20.44 3.77 2.90
CA HIS A 9 19.29 2.90 2.65
C HIS A 9 17.99 3.57 3.10
N ILE A 10 16.95 3.53 2.26
CA ILE A 10 15.56 3.84 2.62
C ILE A 10 14.71 2.60 2.36
N ILE A 11 13.82 2.26 3.29
CA ILE A 11 12.83 1.21 3.13
C ILE A 11 11.45 1.85 2.98
N GLY A 12 10.85 1.73 1.80
CA GLY A 12 9.48 2.16 1.52
C GLY A 12 8.48 1.06 1.89
N LEU A 13 7.73 1.23 2.96
CA LEU A 13 6.68 0.28 3.35
C LEU A 13 5.34 0.79 2.86
N ASP A 14 4.88 0.20 1.77
CA ASP A 14 3.61 0.46 1.10
C ASP A 14 3.36 1.95 0.81
N PRO A 15 4.20 2.58 -0.05
CA PRO A 15 4.12 4.02 -0.30
C PRO A 15 2.74 4.41 -0.82
N ALA A 16 2.18 5.52 -0.34
CA ALA A 16 0.79 5.89 -0.62
C ALA A 16 0.52 6.15 -2.12
N GLU A 17 -0.64 5.71 -2.64
CA GLU A 17 -1.14 6.07 -3.97
C GLU A 17 -1.56 7.54 -4.07
N PRO A 18 -2.45 8.06 -3.19
CA PRO A 18 -3.08 9.35 -3.41
C PRO A 18 -2.07 10.49 -3.34
N TYR A 19 -2.07 11.36 -4.34
CA TYR A 19 -1.15 12.49 -4.48
C TYR A 19 0.34 12.15 -4.74
N PHE A 20 0.73 10.87 -4.85
CA PHE A 20 2.12 10.48 -5.12
C PHE A 20 2.29 9.58 -6.35
N GLN A 21 1.30 8.73 -6.66
CA GLN A 21 1.40 7.88 -7.83
C GLN A 21 1.44 8.72 -9.12
N TYR A 22 2.42 8.43 -9.98
CA TYR A 22 2.71 9.13 -11.23
C TYR A 22 3.03 10.62 -11.08
N THR A 23 3.33 11.10 -9.87
CA THR A 23 3.87 12.45 -9.71
C THR A 23 5.35 12.52 -10.04
N ASP A 24 5.84 13.75 -10.21
CA ASP A 24 7.27 14.03 -10.37
C ASP A 24 8.10 13.34 -9.26
N PRO A 25 9.28 12.77 -9.58
CA PRO A 25 10.20 12.19 -8.60
C PRO A 25 10.51 13.10 -7.41
N ALA A 26 10.48 14.42 -7.59
CA ALA A 26 10.68 15.37 -6.51
C ALA A 26 9.52 15.40 -5.47
N VAL A 27 8.39 14.75 -5.74
CA VAL A 27 7.19 14.75 -4.89
C VAL A 27 7.03 13.42 -4.13
N ARG A 28 7.37 12.29 -4.76
CA ARG A 28 7.23 10.93 -4.22
C ARG A 28 8.58 10.35 -3.75
N LEU A 29 8.54 9.13 -3.20
CA LEU A 29 9.75 8.31 -3.03
C LEU A 29 10.32 7.99 -4.41
N ASP A 30 11.64 8.03 -4.54
CA ASP A 30 12.35 7.74 -5.77
C ASP A 30 13.72 7.09 -5.48
N PRO A 31 14.29 6.29 -6.40
CA PRO A 31 15.59 5.66 -6.18
C PRO A 31 16.72 6.67 -5.93
N ASN A 32 16.58 7.91 -6.41
CA ASN A 32 17.58 8.96 -6.20
C ASN A 32 17.62 9.53 -4.77
N ASP A 33 16.71 9.11 -3.89
CA ASP A 33 16.61 9.63 -2.52
C ASP A 33 17.64 9.01 -1.54
N ALA A 34 18.28 7.89 -1.91
CA ALA A 34 19.31 7.21 -1.12
C ALA A 34 20.25 6.35 -1.98
N LYS A 35 21.35 5.83 -1.41
CA LYS A 35 22.26 4.92 -2.14
C LYS A 35 21.58 3.60 -2.52
N PHE A 36 20.59 3.18 -1.75
CA PHE A 36 19.74 2.05 -2.03
C PHE A 36 18.35 2.32 -1.46
N VAL A 37 17.32 1.84 -2.15
CA VAL A 37 15.91 2.01 -1.76
C VAL A 37 15.24 0.68 -2.04
N ASP A 38 14.82 -0.04 -1.02
CA ASP A 38 13.94 -1.20 -1.17
C ASP A 38 12.50 -0.79 -0.85
N VAL A 39 11.54 -1.32 -1.61
CA VAL A 39 10.14 -0.98 -1.44
C VAL A 39 9.33 -2.25 -1.33
N ILE A 40 8.38 -2.29 -0.40
CA ILE A 40 7.42 -3.37 -0.25
C ILE A 40 6.05 -2.80 -0.57
N HIS A 41 5.42 -3.32 -1.63
CA HIS A 41 4.09 -2.97 -2.10
C HIS A 41 3.11 -4.04 -1.65
N SER A 42 2.28 -3.75 -0.65
CA SER A 42 1.41 -4.75 -0.03
C SER A 42 -0.08 -4.52 -0.27
N ASP A 43 -0.48 -3.30 -0.66
CA ASP A 43 -1.88 -2.91 -0.86
C ASP A 43 -2.08 -2.02 -2.11
N VAL A 44 -1.62 -2.50 -3.28
CA VAL A 44 -1.60 -1.75 -4.55
C VAL A 44 -2.91 -1.77 -5.34
N ALA A 45 -3.98 -2.32 -4.76
CA ALA A 45 -5.29 -2.17 -5.35
C ALA A 45 -5.59 -0.67 -5.49
N SER A 46 -6.26 -0.27 -6.57
CA SER A 46 -6.65 1.13 -6.73
C SER A 46 -7.45 1.59 -5.51
N ILE A 47 -7.33 2.87 -5.15
CA ILE A 47 -8.13 3.48 -4.09
C ILE A 47 -9.64 3.21 -4.18
N ILE A 48 -10.20 3.08 -5.39
CA ILE A 48 -11.62 2.74 -5.58
C ILE A 48 -11.97 1.30 -5.17
N SER A 49 -10.96 0.42 -5.16
CA SER A 49 -11.03 -0.98 -4.74
C SER A 49 -10.56 -1.19 -3.31
N GLY A 50 -10.25 -0.11 -2.58
CA GLY A 50 -9.91 -0.13 -1.16
C GLY A 50 -8.42 -0.38 -0.87
N GLY A 51 -7.54 -0.27 -1.86
CA GLY A 51 -6.10 -0.25 -1.63
C GLY A 51 -5.56 1.15 -1.42
N PHE A 52 -4.48 1.27 -0.67
CA PHE A 52 -3.90 2.56 -0.30
C PHE A 52 -2.48 2.80 -0.85
N GLY A 53 -1.80 1.74 -1.25
CA GLY A 53 -0.44 1.77 -1.77
C GLY A 53 -0.40 2.06 -3.27
N MET A 54 0.64 2.77 -3.72
CA MET A 54 0.92 2.96 -5.14
C MET A 54 1.41 1.66 -5.77
N ASN A 55 1.01 1.40 -7.02
CA ASN A 55 1.49 0.26 -7.81
C ASN A 55 2.76 0.57 -8.61
N GLN A 56 3.00 1.85 -8.90
CA GLN A 56 4.21 2.29 -9.60
C GLN A 56 5.46 1.95 -8.77
N SER A 57 6.45 1.31 -9.39
CA SER A 57 7.77 1.08 -8.79
C SER A 57 8.48 2.38 -8.45
N CYS A 58 9.03 2.48 -7.25
CA CYS A 58 9.74 3.67 -6.77
C CYS A 58 11.04 3.37 -6.00
N GLY A 59 11.46 2.10 -5.96
CA GLY A 59 12.73 1.66 -5.39
C GLY A 59 13.80 1.30 -6.42
N HIS A 60 14.98 0.96 -5.91
CA HIS A 60 15.97 0.19 -6.66
C HIS A 60 15.51 -1.27 -6.80
N VAL A 61 14.78 -1.77 -5.80
CA VAL A 61 14.12 -3.07 -5.80
C VAL A 61 12.73 -2.91 -5.19
N ASP A 62 11.72 -3.43 -5.88
CA ASP A 62 10.32 -3.35 -5.47
C ASP A 62 9.78 -4.78 -5.29
N PHE A 63 9.33 -5.09 -4.08
CA PHE A 63 8.77 -6.39 -3.71
C PHE A 63 7.25 -6.28 -3.63
N TYR A 64 6.56 -7.22 -4.27
CA TYR A 64 5.10 -7.31 -4.30
C TYR A 64 4.67 -8.63 -3.65
N PRO A 65 4.74 -8.76 -2.31
CA PRO A 65 4.31 -9.97 -1.62
C PRO A 65 2.89 -10.34 -2.01
N ASN A 66 2.66 -11.60 -2.38
CA ASN A 66 1.35 -12.09 -2.82
C ASN A 66 0.75 -11.27 -4.00
N GLY A 67 1.61 -10.73 -4.88
CA GLY A 67 1.19 -9.86 -5.98
C GLY A 67 0.88 -8.42 -5.56
N GLY A 68 1.06 -8.08 -4.28
CA GLY A 68 0.88 -6.74 -3.73
C GLY A 68 -0.57 -6.33 -3.48
N VAL A 69 -1.52 -7.25 -3.61
CA VAL A 69 -2.96 -6.94 -3.52
C VAL A 69 -3.60 -7.62 -2.31
N ASP A 70 -3.67 -8.95 -2.30
CA ASP A 70 -4.37 -9.71 -1.27
C ASP A 70 -3.39 -10.37 -0.30
N GLN A 71 -3.14 -9.71 0.84
CA GLN A 71 -2.27 -10.27 1.86
C GLN A 71 -3.00 -11.31 2.73
N PRO A 72 -2.37 -12.46 3.02
CA PRO A 72 -2.92 -13.45 3.94
C PRO A 72 -3.26 -12.84 5.31
N GLY A 73 -4.48 -13.08 5.79
CA GLY A 73 -4.96 -12.54 7.07
C GLY A 73 -5.68 -11.20 6.97
N CYS A 74 -5.53 -10.47 5.86
CA CYS A 74 -6.38 -9.32 5.55
C CYS A 74 -7.72 -9.83 5.00
N LYS A 75 -8.83 -9.47 5.66
CA LYS A 75 -10.16 -9.75 5.13
C LYS A 75 -10.42 -8.79 3.98
N SER A 76 -10.93 -9.29 2.86
CA SER A 76 -11.47 -8.42 1.79
C SER A 76 -12.37 -7.37 2.43
N GLN A 77 -12.07 -6.09 2.21
CA GLN A 77 -12.88 -4.97 2.65
C GLN A 77 -14.18 -4.92 1.84
N THR A 78 -14.99 -5.97 1.91
CA THR A 78 -16.38 -5.89 1.51
C THR A 78 -17.08 -5.13 2.63
N SER A 79 -17.16 -3.81 2.50
CA SER A 79 -17.86 -2.91 3.45
C SER A 79 -19.30 -3.33 3.71
N ILE A 80 -19.88 -4.16 2.85
CA ILE A 80 -21.22 -4.75 3.02
C ILE A 80 -21.19 -6.01 3.90
N LYS A 81 -20.15 -6.86 3.82
CA LYS A 81 -20.04 -8.06 4.68
C LYS A 81 -19.81 -7.66 6.13
N ASN A 82 -19.01 -6.64 6.40
CA ASN A 82 -18.80 -6.20 7.79
C ASN A 82 -20.08 -5.61 8.43
N VAL A 83 -20.92 -4.94 7.65
CA VAL A 83 -22.23 -4.44 8.13
C VAL A 83 -23.22 -5.59 8.32
N VAL A 84 -23.30 -6.54 7.38
CA VAL A 84 -24.15 -7.72 7.53
C VAL A 84 -23.68 -8.58 8.69
N ASP A 85 -22.37 -8.83 8.82
CA ASP A 85 -21.78 -9.60 9.92
C ASP A 85 -22.00 -8.92 11.28
N TYR A 86 -21.93 -7.58 11.33
CA TYR A 86 -22.25 -6.80 12.53
C TYR A 86 -23.74 -6.95 12.91
N ILE A 87 -24.64 -6.77 11.95
CA ILE A 87 -26.10 -6.89 12.16
C ILE A 87 -26.49 -8.33 12.52
N SER A 88 -25.87 -9.31 11.87
CA SER A 88 -26.10 -10.74 12.14
C SER A 88 -25.61 -11.14 13.53
N LYS A 89 -24.47 -10.61 13.99
CA LYS A 89 -23.96 -10.84 15.34
C LYS A 89 -24.79 -10.14 16.43
N GLU A 90 -25.28 -8.93 16.18
CA GLU A 90 -26.13 -8.25 17.17
C GLU A 90 -27.50 -8.90 17.33
N LYS A 91 -28.02 -9.58 16.29
CA LYS A 91 -29.39 -10.09 16.31
C LYS A 91 -29.54 -11.59 16.56
N ASN A 92 -28.47 -12.37 16.73
CA ASN A 92 -28.53 -13.84 16.90
C ASN A 92 -29.48 -14.52 15.89
N ILE A 93 -29.46 -14.07 14.63
CA ILE A 93 -30.44 -14.55 13.63
C ILE A 93 -30.07 -15.93 13.05
N PHE A 94 -28.87 -16.46 13.35
CA PHE A 94 -28.39 -17.72 12.77
C PHE A 94 -27.72 -18.68 13.78
N ASP A 95 -28.00 -18.56 15.08
CA ASP A 95 -27.76 -19.65 16.04
C ASP A 95 -29.04 -20.49 16.22
#